data_AF-A0A2E2B8Y9-F1
#
_entry.id   AF-A0A2E2B8Y9-F1
#
_cell.length_a   1.000
_cell.length_b   1.000
_cell.length_c   1.000
_cell.angle_alpha   90.00
_cell.angle_beta   90.00
_cell.angle_gamma   90.00
#
_symmetry.space_group_name_H-M   'P 1'
#
loop_
_entity.id
_entity.type
_entity.pdbx_description
1 polymer ?
#
loop_
_entity_poly.entity_id
_entity_poly.type
_entity_poly.pdbx_seq_one_letter_code
_entity_poly.pdbx_strand_id
1 'polypeptide(L)'
;MKRPKPIAILVVILVATNSITAMLCIKAYTWDQMGLRTELRTQATSNGAMWAMNDFRTGQLRRLRLVAVNNGTIQNTGQHYGPFEIWTWPYVEGLPGSQEANEHFVAMYNGKMKYMYEHPDDFLKNVVKQLPKLPEHD
;
A
#
# COMPACT_ATOMS: atom_id res chain seq x y z
N MET A 1 -12.54 -60.88 16.68
CA MET A 1 -12.62 -59.52 16.11
C MET A 1 -13.50 -59.53 14.87
N LYS A 2 -14.62 -58.78 14.84
CA LYS A 2 -15.45 -58.62 13.64
C LYS A 2 -14.69 -57.75 12.63
N ARG A 3 -14.42 -58.26 11.42
CA ARG A 3 -13.79 -57.48 10.35
C ARG A 3 -14.73 -56.33 9.96
N PRO A 4 -14.24 -55.09 9.82
CA PRO A 4 -15.06 -53.98 9.37
C PRO A 4 -15.61 -54.30 7.97
N LYS A 5 -16.90 -54.01 7.76
CA LYS A 5 -17.54 -54.20 6.46
C LYS A 5 -16.82 -53.30 5.44
N PRO A 6 -16.58 -53.76 4.20
CA PRO A 6 -15.83 -53.01 3.19
C PRO A 6 -16.41 -51.61 2.93
N ILE A 7 -17.72 -51.45 3.05
CA ILE A 7 -18.41 -50.16 2.96
C ILE A 7 -17.96 -49.17 4.05
N ALA A 8 -17.78 -49.63 5.30
CA ALA A 8 -17.34 -48.76 6.38
C ALA A 8 -15.90 -48.27 6.16
N ILE A 9 -15.03 -49.13 5.61
CA ILE A 9 -13.66 -48.75 5.24
C ILE A 9 -13.69 -47.70 4.13
N LEU A 10 -14.52 -47.90 3.09
CA LEU A 10 -14.69 -46.92 2.00
C LEU A 10 -15.18 -45.57 2.50
N VAL A 11 -16.15 -45.54 3.40
CA VAL A 11 -16.66 -44.29 4.00
C VAL A 11 -15.56 -43.56 4.77
N VAL A 12 -14.77 -44.27 5.58
CA VAL A 12 -13.64 -43.66 6.32
C VAL A 12 -12.61 -43.08 5.35
N ILE A 13 -12.26 -43.80 4.29
CA ILE A 13 -11.33 -43.31 3.26
C ILE A 13 -11.88 -42.07 2.55
N LEU A 14 -13.17 -42.06 2.20
CA LEU A 14 -13.83 -40.93 1.56
C LEU A 14 -13.84 -39.69 2.46
N VAL A 15 -14.17 -39.85 3.74
CA VAL A 15 -14.14 -38.75 4.71
C VAL A 15 -12.71 -38.22 4.87
N ALA A 16 -11.74 -39.11 5.10
CA ALA A 16 -10.35 -38.72 5.25
C ALA A 16 -9.82 -37.97 4.03
N THR A 17 -10.09 -38.48 2.83
CA THR A 17 -9.66 -37.85 1.58
C THR A 17 -10.29 -36.47 1.42
N ASN A 18 -11.61 -36.34 1.63
CA ASN A 18 -12.30 -35.05 1.52
C ASN A 18 -11.79 -34.03 2.56
N SER A 19 -11.53 -34.46 3.80
CA SER A 19 -10.97 -33.58 4.83
C SER A 19 -9.57 -33.10 4.48
N ILE A 20 -8.72 -33.97 3.95
CA ILE A 20 -7.38 -33.61 3.48
C ILE A 20 -7.47 -32.62 2.32
N THR A 21 -8.33 -32.88 1.34
CA THR A 21 -8.54 -31.97 0.20
C THR A 21 -9.01 -30.60 0.67
N ALA A 22 -9.99 -30.53 1.57
CA ALA A 22 -10.46 -29.26 2.12
C ALA A 22 -9.34 -28.47 2.82
N MET A 23 -8.50 -29.16 3.61
CA MET A 23 -7.35 -28.54 4.28
C MET A 23 -6.34 -27.98 3.28
N LEU A 24 -6.03 -28.73 2.21
CA LEU A 24 -5.12 -28.28 1.17
C LEU A 24 -5.68 -27.07 0.41
N CYS A 25 -6.98 -27.02 0.13
CA CYS A 25 -7.62 -25.87 -0.49
C CYS A 25 -7.54 -24.62 0.40
N ILE A 26 -7.79 -24.74 1.71
CA ILE A 26 -7.66 -23.63 2.65
C ILE A 26 -6.21 -23.13 2.70
N LYS A 27 -5.24 -24.05 2.73
CA LYS A 27 -3.82 -23.69 2.73
C LYS A 27 -3.41 -22.97 1.44
N ALA A 28 -3.85 -23.46 0.28
CA ALA A 28 -3.58 -22.82 -1.00
C ALA A 28 -4.18 -21.40 -1.06
N TYR A 29 -5.43 -21.25 -0.63
CA TYR A 29 -6.11 -19.96 -0.58
C TYR A 29 -5.40 -18.96 0.36
N THR A 30 -5.03 -19.38 1.56
CA THR A 30 -4.34 -18.51 2.53
C THR A 30 -2.95 -18.10 2.04
N TRP A 31 -2.23 -19.00 1.36
CA TRP A 31 -0.94 -18.68 0.76
C TRP A 31 -1.06 -17.62 -0.35
N ASP A 32 -2.05 -17.78 -1.23
CA ASP A 32 -2.32 -16.82 -2.31
C ASP A 32 -2.69 -15.43 -1.75
N GLN A 33 -3.54 -15.39 -0.71
CA GLN A 33 -3.89 -14.15 -0.02
C GLN A 33 -2.68 -13.47 0.64
N MET A 34 -1.74 -14.23 1.21
CA MET A 34 -0.50 -13.67 1.76
C MET A 34 0.40 -13.09 0.67
N GLY A 35 0.52 -13.78 -0.47
CA GLY A 35 1.28 -13.31 -1.62
C GLY A 35 0.74 -11.97 -2.14
N LEU A 36 -0.57 -11.91 -2.38
CA LEU A 36 -1.26 -10.70 -2.84
C LEU A 36 -1.08 -9.52 -1.88
N ARG A 37 -1.24 -9.74 -0.57
CA ARG A 37 -1.02 -8.69 0.45
C ARG A 37 0.42 -8.19 0.46
N THR A 38 1.39 -9.09 0.31
CA THR A 38 2.81 -8.73 0.28
C THR A 38 3.13 -7.88 -0.95
N GLU A 39 2.59 -8.25 -2.11
CA GLU A 39 2.76 -7.51 -3.36
C GLU A 39 2.10 -6.12 -3.26
N LEU A 40 0.85 -6.04 -2.82
CA LEU A 40 0.14 -4.78 -2.61
C LEU A 40 0.89 -3.85 -1.66
N ARG A 41 1.39 -4.37 -0.53
CA ARG A 41 2.18 -3.59 0.43
C ARG A 41 3.48 -3.09 -0.20
N THR A 42 4.17 -3.94 -0.96
CA THR A 42 5.43 -3.58 -1.63
C THR A 42 5.19 -2.48 -2.67
N GLN A 43 4.15 -2.62 -3.48
CA GLN A 43 3.75 -1.64 -4.48
C GLN A 43 3.33 -0.31 -3.83
N ALA A 44 2.48 -0.36 -2.80
CA ALA A 44 2.05 0.83 -2.07
C ALA A 44 3.23 1.59 -1.44
N THR A 45 4.18 0.85 -0.86
CA THR A 45 5.41 1.42 -0.29
C THR A 45 6.25 2.11 -1.36
N SER A 46 6.52 1.42 -2.47
CA SER A 46 7.31 1.97 -3.57
C SER A 46 6.67 3.22 -4.17
N ASN A 47 5.35 3.16 -4.43
CA ASN A 47 4.59 4.27 -4.98
C ASN A 47 4.57 5.47 -4.02
N GLY A 48 4.37 5.24 -2.72
CA GLY A 48 4.37 6.30 -1.71
C GLY A 48 5.72 7.03 -1.65
N ALA A 49 6.83 6.27 -1.70
CA ALA A 49 8.17 6.85 -1.73
C ALA A 49 8.44 7.65 -3.02
N MET A 50 8.00 7.14 -4.18
CA MET A 50 8.17 7.81 -5.46
C MET A 50 7.36 9.11 -5.55
N TRP A 51 6.11 9.09 -5.07
CA TRP A 51 5.25 10.27 -5.03
C TRP A 51 5.81 11.34 -4.10
N ALA A 52 6.26 10.96 -2.90
CA ALA A 52 6.89 11.91 -1.99
C ALA A 52 8.11 12.55 -2.63
N MET A 53 8.93 11.77 -3.35
CA MET A 53 10.12 12.28 -4.03
C MET A 53 9.77 13.30 -5.11
N ASN A 54 8.75 13.02 -5.92
CA ASN A 54 8.30 13.91 -6.97
C ASN A 54 7.75 15.23 -6.41
N ASP A 55 6.88 15.14 -5.40
CA ASP A 55 6.30 16.30 -4.75
C ASP A 55 7.39 17.15 -4.08
N PHE A 56 8.34 16.52 -3.39
CA PHE A 56 9.46 17.23 -2.76
C PHE A 56 10.35 17.97 -3.78
N ARG A 57 10.69 17.32 -4.91
CA ARG A 57 11.49 17.93 -5.98
C ARG A 57 10.81 19.09 -6.69
N THR A 58 9.47 19.12 -6.67
CA THR A 58 8.67 20.21 -7.23
C THR A 58 8.29 21.27 -6.18
N GLY A 59 8.82 21.17 -4.96
CA GLY A 59 8.56 22.11 -3.87
C GLY A 59 7.20 21.92 -3.18
N GLN A 60 6.47 20.84 -3.47
CA GLN A 60 5.17 20.54 -2.88
C GLN A 60 5.36 19.78 -1.56
N LEU A 61 5.34 20.50 -0.43
CA LEU A 61 5.46 19.91 0.89
C LEU A 61 4.08 19.52 1.43
N ARG A 62 3.68 18.27 1.20
CA ARG A 62 2.38 17.75 1.65
C ARG A 62 2.53 16.68 2.72
N ARG A 63 1.49 16.53 3.53
CA ARG A 63 1.20 15.37 4.36
C ARG A 63 -0.15 14.82 4.01
N LEU A 64 -0.23 13.51 3.82
CA LEU A 64 -1.45 12.80 3.48
C LEU A 64 -2.16 12.33 4.75
N ARG A 65 -3.47 12.54 4.79
CA ARG A 65 -4.40 12.01 5.80
C ARG A 65 -5.35 11.04 5.10
N LEU A 66 -5.32 9.79 5.55
CA LEU A 66 -6.21 8.75 5.03
C LEU A 66 -7.67 9.06 5.39
N VAL A 67 -8.58 8.94 4.43
CA VAL A 67 -10.03 9.12 4.62
C VAL A 67 -10.81 8.09 3.79
N ALA A 68 -11.96 7.65 4.28
CA ALA A 68 -12.86 6.82 3.47
C ALA A 68 -13.35 7.60 2.24
N VAL A 69 -13.49 6.93 1.10
CA VAL A 69 -13.90 7.59 -0.14
C VAL A 69 -15.36 8.06 -0.04
N ASN A 70 -15.57 9.38 -0.08
CA ASN A 70 -16.89 9.97 -0.35
C ASN A 70 -16.96 10.52 -1.78
N ASN A 71 -15.89 11.16 -2.28
CA ASN A 71 -15.86 11.82 -3.60
C ASN A 71 -14.60 11.49 -4.45
N GLY A 72 -13.86 10.43 -4.13
CA GLY A 72 -12.77 9.89 -4.97
C GLY A 72 -11.54 10.78 -5.17
N THR A 73 -11.47 11.95 -4.55
CA THR A 73 -10.50 13.00 -4.90
C THR A 73 -9.56 13.32 -3.75
N ILE A 74 -8.29 13.51 -4.09
CA ILE A 74 -7.25 14.06 -3.22
C ILE A 74 -7.51 15.56 -3.09
N GLN A 75 -7.66 16.07 -1.87
CA GLN A 75 -8.04 17.46 -1.63
C GLN A 75 -7.17 18.10 -0.55
N ASN A 76 -6.82 19.38 -0.74
CA ASN A 76 -6.19 20.17 0.31
C ASN A 76 -7.22 20.46 1.41
N THR A 77 -6.85 20.22 2.66
CA THR A 77 -7.73 20.48 3.82
C THR A 77 -7.70 21.93 4.30
N GLY A 78 -6.77 22.75 3.78
CA GLY A 78 -6.45 24.09 4.28
C GLY A 78 -5.63 24.08 5.58
N GLN A 79 -5.42 22.91 6.19
CA GLN A 79 -4.66 22.77 7.43
C GLN A 79 -3.17 22.60 7.15
N HIS A 80 -2.36 23.05 8.10
CA HIS A 80 -0.90 22.91 8.05
C HIS A 80 -0.37 22.19 9.28
N TYR A 81 0.70 21.43 9.11
CA TYR A 81 1.50 20.86 10.20
C TYR A 81 2.95 21.31 10.01
N GLY A 82 3.30 22.45 10.60
CA GLY A 82 4.57 23.13 10.32
C GLY A 82 4.66 23.53 8.84
N PRO A 83 5.71 23.12 8.10
CA PRO A 83 5.89 23.47 6.70
C PRO A 83 5.03 22.63 5.73
N PHE A 84 4.30 21.64 6.24
CA PHE A 84 3.55 20.70 5.41
C PHE A 84 2.07 21.08 5.33
N GLU A 85 1.54 21.15 4.12
CA GLU A 85 0.10 21.21 3.85
C GLU A 85 -0.54 19.84 4.10
N ILE A 86 -1.72 19.80 4.72
CA ILE A 86 -2.43 18.53 4.93
C ILE A 86 -3.43 18.29 3.79
N TRP A 87 -3.28 17.15 3.13
CA TRP A 87 -4.11 16.70 2.01
C TRP A 87 -4.82 15.39 2.36
N THR A 88 -6.03 15.19 1.83
CA THR A 88 -6.77 13.93 1.99
C THR A 88 -6.30 12.88 0.98
N TRP A 89 -6.24 11.62 1.41
CA TRP A 89 -5.97 10.47 0.57
C TRP A 89 -7.10 9.45 0.71
N PRO A 90 -7.95 9.26 -0.32
CA PRO A 90 -9.11 8.39 -0.22
C PRO A 90 -8.75 6.90 -0.30
N TYR A 91 -9.48 6.05 0.44
CA TYR A 91 -9.50 4.60 0.23
C TYR A 91 -10.92 4.08 0.03
N VAL A 92 -11.07 2.95 -0.67
CA VAL A 92 -12.39 2.36 -0.95
C VAL A 92 -12.78 1.41 0.19
N GLU A 93 -13.88 1.72 0.88
CA GLU A 93 -14.44 0.83 1.89
C GLU A 93 -15.02 -0.44 1.26
N GLY A 94 -14.88 -1.57 1.96
CA GLY A 94 -15.38 -2.87 1.50
C GLY A 94 -14.54 -3.55 0.42
N LEU A 95 -13.59 -2.85 -0.21
CA LEU A 95 -12.62 -3.46 -1.13
C LEU A 95 -11.48 -4.13 -0.34
N PRO A 96 -11.33 -5.47 -0.39
CA PRO A 96 -10.31 -6.16 0.39
C PRO A 96 -8.90 -5.63 0.11
N GLY A 97 -8.15 -5.34 1.18
CA GLY A 97 -6.78 -4.82 1.07
C GLY A 97 -6.66 -3.36 0.64
N SER A 98 -7.75 -2.67 0.27
CA SER A 98 -7.69 -1.25 -0.14
C SER A 98 -7.20 -0.36 1.00
N GLN A 99 -7.82 -0.47 2.17
CA GLN A 99 -7.41 0.32 3.33
C GLN A 99 -5.95 0.04 3.73
N GLU A 100 -5.58 -1.24 3.88
CA GLU A 100 -4.23 -1.67 4.25
C GLU A 100 -3.15 -1.16 3.27
N ALA A 101 -3.40 -1.26 1.96
CA ALA A 101 -2.49 -0.74 0.95
C ALA A 101 -2.35 0.79 1.04
N ASN A 102 -3.45 1.52 1.22
CA ASN A 102 -3.42 2.97 1.33
C ASN A 102 -2.78 3.45 2.65
N GLU A 103 -2.93 2.71 3.75
CA GLU A 103 -2.21 2.96 5.01
C GLU A 103 -0.69 2.86 4.80
N HIS A 104 -0.23 1.81 4.11
CA HIS A 104 1.19 1.65 3.78
C HIS A 104 1.71 2.75 2.86
N PHE A 105 0.92 3.13 1.84
CA PHE A 105 1.26 4.25 0.96
C PHE A 105 1.42 5.55 1.73
N VAL A 106 0.41 5.94 2.53
CA VAL A 106 0.40 7.19 3.30
C VAL A 106 1.54 7.21 4.32
N ALA A 107 1.78 6.11 5.02
CA ALA A 107 2.88 5.99 5.98
C ALA A 107 4.24 6.21 5.30
N MET A 108 4.47 5.55 4.15
CA MET A 108 5.72 5.67 3.42
C MET A 108 5.90 7.08 2.83
N TYR A 109 4.84 7.64 2.22
CA TYR A 109 4.86 8.99 1.67
C TYR A 109 5.21 10.01 2.75
N ASN A 110 4.47 10.01 3.86
CA ASN A 110 4.66 10.99 4.94
C ASN A 110 6.03 10.85 5.60
N GLY A 111 6.49 9.62 5.83
CA GLY A 111 7.81 9.35 6.39
C GLY A 111 8.92 9.82 5.46
N LYS A 112 8.84 9.50 4.16
CA LYS A 112 9.84 9.91 3.18
C LYS A 112 9.85 11.42 2.98
N MET A 113 8.68 12.06 2.88
CA MET A 113 8.56 13.52 2.75
C MET A 113 9.20 14.24 3.94
N LYS A 114 8.91 13.79 5.17
CA LYS A 114 9.55 14.32 6.37
C LYS A 114 11.07 14.16 6.32
N TYR A 115 11.55 12.97 5.96
CA TYR A 115 12.98 12.68 5.87
C TYR A 115 13.69 13.60 4.86
N MET A 116 13.10 13.80 3.68
CA MET A 116 13.69 14.65 2.63
C MET A 116 13.70 16.12 3.03
N TYR A 117 12.66 16.59 3.73
CA TYR A 117 12.64 17.94 4.29
C TYR A 117 13.74 18.16 5.33
N GLU A 118 14.03 17.16 6.16
CA GLU A 118 15.11 17.23 7.15
C GLU A 118 16.52 17.07 6.52
N HIS A 119 16.63 16.47 5.34
CA HIS A 119 17.89 16.18 4.65
C HIS A 119 17.86 16.59 3.16
N PRO A 120 17.58 17.87 2.82
CA PRO A 120 17.30 18.30 1.46
C PRO A 120 18.49 18.11 0.50
N ASP A 121 19.71 18.24 1.02
CA ASP A 121 20.96 18.14 0.26
C ASP A 121 21.13 16.78 -0.42
N ASP A 122 20.57 15.70 0.13
CA ASP A 122 20.68 14.36 -0.45
C ASP A 122 19.77 14.17 -1.68
N PHE A 123 18.76 15.02 -1.82
CA PHE A 123 17.69 14.84 -2.81
C PHE A 123 17.66 15.93 -3.88
N LEU A 124 18.25 17.10 -3.62
CA LEU A 124 18.22 18.27 -4.52
C LEU A 124 19.53 18.52 -5.29
N LYS A 125 20.64 17.83 -4.96
CA LYS A 125 21.97 17.99 -5.61
C LYS A 125 21.97 17.95 -7.14
N ASN A 126 20.98 17.30 -7.76
CA ASN A 126 20.87 17.16 -9.22
C ASN A 126 19.67 17.89 -9.85
N VAL A 127 18.75 18.45 -9.06
CA VAL A 127 17.53 19.11 -9.57
C VAL A 127 17.83 20.53 -10.05
N VAL A 128 18.73 21.24 -9.36
CA VAL A 128 19.16 22.61 -9.72
C VAL A 128 19.87 22.65 -11.10
N LYS A 129 20.46 21.54 -11.55
CA LYS A 129 21.09 21.45 -12.89
C LYS A 129 20.09 21.32 -14.05
N GLN A 130 18.82 21.04 -13.79
CA GLN A 130 17.82 20.75 -14.84
C GLN A 130 16.73 21.82 -14.99
N LEU A 131 16.72 22.85 -14.14
CA LEU A 131 15.83 24.00 -14.35
C LEU A 131 16.36 24.83 -15.52
N PRO A 132 15.59 25.04 -16.61
CA PRO A 132 15.96 26.01 -17.62
C PRO A 132 16.12 27.37 -16.94
N LYS A 133 17.25 28.03 -17.19
CA LYS A 133 17.44 29.42 -16.77
C LYS A 133 16.28 30.23 -17.35
N LEU A 134 15.51 30.88 -16.48
CA LEU A 134 14.52 31.86 -16.92
C LEU A 134 15.24 32.92 -17.75
N PRO A 135 14.67 33.38 -18.87
CA PRO A 135 15.27 34.47 -19.63
C PRO A 135 15.38 35.69 -18.72
N GLU A 136 16.61 36.21 -18.60
CA GLU A 136 16.84 37.54 -18.05
C GLU A 136 16.11 38.51 -18.98
N HIS A 137 15.04 39.13 -18.49
CA HIS A 137 14.41 40.25 -19.17
C HIS A 137 15.29 41.47 -18.92
N ASP A 138 16.00 41.89 -19.98
CA ASP A 138 16.62 43.21 -20.11
C ASP A 138 15.57 44.34 -20.05
#